data_AF-A0A433PR68-F1
#
_entry.id   AF-A0A433PR68-F1
#
_cell.length_a   1.000
_cell.length_b   1.000
_cell.length_c   1.000
_cell.angle_alpha   90.00
_cell.angle_beta   90.00
_cell.angle_gamma   90.00
#
_symmetry.space_group_name_H-M   'P 1'
#
loop_
_entity.id
_entity.type
_entity.pdbx_description
1 polymer ?
#
loop_
_entity_poly.entity_id
_entity_poly.type
_entity_poly.pdbx_seq_one_letter_code
_entity_poly.pdbx_strand_id
1 'polypeptide(L)'
;MKLPTLGFVVTLAVTYVAASDAEEASEQEGFIEKILHSAENFAGHFAEHLADTSYFHTSSKPIVQSDVGDSVHLPCNNYPDRCYLPVDYFLWLGTHNSGAYALKDIDEVNNDAVQSAEFECKYINQDASVTTMLEDGVRLLDIDLCLWKDQQPYLCHAAHNDSSVSFADGYGVLLADLLRETFTFLAANPYQIVVLHLSDNLSNTPAYRVNLKQIEDVVEDVCSKFVPDAKKGDCPIVYVQRDYTKAWPMLKELVQLDDKKAKIKSRVIITNSGGFGPPEGYKTNYISQIYNPTFLNRSLFSQQACNLGAVSPQTRLVMIMVDYYKNHWTWMKELQRQLIDINWAKFSELQGLVHERKVVKKKEEL
;
A
#
# COMPACT_ATOMS: atom_id res chain seq x y z
N MET A 1 3.46 31.62 -23.20
CA MET A 1 3.73 30.80 -22.00
C MET A 1 3.25 29.39 -22.28
N LYS A 2 4.16 28.42 -22.37
CA LYS A 2 3.79 27.00 -22.48
C LYS A 2 3.59 26.47 -21.06
N LEU A 3 2.43 25.90 -20.78
CA LEU A 3 2.15 25.17 -19.54
C LEU A 3 3.03 23.90 -19.51
N PRO A 4 3.56 23.49 -18.35
CA PRO A 4 4.27 22.24 -18.23
C PRO A 4 3.29 21.07 -18.41
N THR A 5 3.67 20.11 -19.24
CA THR A 5 3.07 18.78 -19.32
C THR A 5 3.29 18.07 -17.98
N LEU A 6 2.22 17.82 -17.21
CA LEU A 6 2.26 16.87 -16.11
C LEU A 6 2.53 15.47 -16.70
N GLY A 7 3.69 14.90 -16.38
CA GLY A 7 3.96 13.49 -16.63
C GLY A 7 3.15 12.64 -15.66
N PHE A 8 2.50 11.60 -16.18
CA PHE A 8 1.89 10.56 -15.35
C PHE A 8 2.97 9.53 -15.01
N VAL A 9 3.27 9.32 -13.73
CA VAL A 9 4.04 8.17 -13.27
C VAL A 9 3.08 7.27 -12.48
N VAL A 10 2.62 6.19 -13.11
CA VAL A 10 1.95 5.10 -12.39
C VAL A 10 3.03 4.12 -11.99
N THR A 11 3.53 4.23 -10.76
CA THR A 11 4.42 3.22 -10.20
C THR A 11 3.59 2.00 -9.84
N LEU A 12 3.52 1.04 -10.75
CA LEU A 12 3.13 -0.32 -10.38
C LEU A 12 4.29 -0.90 -9.56
N ALA A 13 4.24 -0.75 -8.24
CA ALA A 13 5.25 -1.32 -7.36
C ALA A 13 5.20 -2.85 -7.45
N VAL A 14 6.08 -3.39 -8.28
CA VAL A 14 6.42 -4.81 -8.30
C VAL A 14 7.59 -4.97 -7.35
N THR A 15 7.31 -5.32 -6.10
CA THR A 15 8.37 -5.56 -5.12
C THR A 15 9.17 -6.80 -5.53
N TYR A 16 10.42 -6.60 -5.95
CA TYR A 16 11.38 -7.64 -6.30
C TYR A 16 12.38 -7.81 -5.14
N VAL A 17 12.65 -9.05 -4.75
CA VAL A 17 13.74 -9.38 -3.81
C VAL A 17 14.84 -10.06 -4.62
N ALA A 18 15.97 -9.37 -4.80
CA ALA A 18 17.12 -9.89 -5.54
C ALA A 18 17.85 -10.98 -4.74
N ALA A 19 18.23 -12.06 -5.43
CA ALA A 19 19.26 -12.99 -4.97
C ALA A 19 20.66 -12.44 -5.33
N SER A 20 21.67 -12.79 -4.55
CA SER A 20 22.96 -12.08 -4.43
C SER A 20 24.02 -12.37 -5.50
N ASP A 21 23.69 -12.95 -6.66
CA ASP A 21 24.70 -13.45 -7.59
C ASP A 21 24.93 -12.51 -8.80
N ALA A 22 26.19 -12.12 -9.00
CA ALA A 22 26.62 -11.07 -9.94
C ALA A 22 26.47 -11.43 -11.44
N GLU A 23 26.13 -12.67 -11.78
CA GLU A 23 25.97 -13.12 -13.16
C GLU A 23 24.61 -12.72 -13.77
N GLU A 24 23.60 -12.41 -12.94
CA GLU A 24 22.26 -11.98 -13.37
C GLU A 24 22.16 -10.49 -13.75
N ALA A 25 23.17 -9.66 -13.46
CA ALA A 25 23.09 -8.20 -13.64
C ALA A 25 22.99 -7.74 -15.11
N SER A 26 23.46 -8.53 -16.08
CA SER A 26 23.36 -8.17 -17.50
C SER A 26 22.02 -8.58 -18.15
N GLU A 27 21.32 -9.59 -17.59
CA GLU A 27 19.94 -9.90 -17.97
C GLU A 27 18.95 -8.87 -17.37
N GLN A 28 19.35 -8.16 -16.31
CA GLN A 28 18.54 -7.16 -15.61
C GLN A 28 18.31 -5.86 -16.41
N GLU A 29 19.26 -5.40 -17.24
CA GLU A 29 19.05 -4.19 -18.06
C GLU A 29 17.97 -4.43 -19.15
N GLY A 30 18.03 -5.57 -19.84
CA GLY A 30 16.99 -5.97 -20.81
C GLY A 30 15.65 -6.33 -20.15
N PHE A 31 15.64 -6.60 -18.85
CA PHE A 31 14.44 -6.86 -18.04
C PHE A 31 13.73 -5.56 -17.64
N ILE A 32 14.46 -4.53 -17.24
CA ILE A 32 13.90 -3.21 -16.90
C ILE A 32 13.25 -2.56 -18.12
N GLU A 33 13.89 -2.60 -19.29
CA GLU A 33 13.30 -2.06 -20.53
C GLU A 33 11.97 -2.76 -20.90
N LYS A 34 11.85 -4.07 -20.69
CA LYS A 34 10.61 -4.82 -20.94
C LYS A 34 9.49 -4.51 -19.95
N ILE A 35 9.84 -4.21 -18.69
CA ILE A 35 8.88 -3.76 -17.67
C ILE A 35 8.33 -2.39 -18.06
N LEU A 36 9.20 -1.45 -18.40
CA LEU A 36 8.80 -0.09 -18.79
C LEU A 36 7.93 -0.11 -20.05
N HIS A 37 8.33 -0.86 -21.08
CA HIS A 37 7.54 -0.98 -22.30
C HIS A 37 6.18 -1.66 -22.06
N SER A 38 6.11 -2.66 -21.19
CA SER A 38 4.83 -3.31 -20.84
C SER A 38 3.93 -2.42 -20.00
N ALA A 39 4.50 -1.63 -19.09
CA ALA A 39 3.76 -0.67 -18.25
C ALA A 39 3.20 0.49 -19.09
N GLU A 40 3.97 1.01 -20.05
CA GLU A 40 3.52 2.03 -21.00
C GLU A 40 2.38 1.52 -21.89
N ASN A 41 2.53 0.31 -22.46
CA ASN A 41 1.48 -0.33 -23.26
C ASN A 41 0.24 -0.65 -22.41
N PHE A 42 0.41 -1.07 -21.16
CA PHE A 42 -0.68 -1.29 -20.21
C PHE A 42 -1.41 0.02 -19.90
N ALA A 43 -0.71 1.10 -19.57
CA ALA A 43 -1.30 2.40 -19.29
C ALA A 43 -2.06 2.97 -20.51
N GLY A 44 -1.48 2.84 -21.71
CA GLY A 44 -2.10 3.27 -22.97
C GLY A 44 -3.39 2.49 -23.29
N HIS A 45 -3.33 1.15 -23.29
CA HIS A 45 -4.51 0.32 -23.54
C HIS A 45 -5.56 0.43 -22.43
N PHE A 46 -5.15 0.60 -21.17
CA PHE A 46 -6.07 0.78 -20.06
C PHE A 46 -6.84 2.11 -20.17
N ALA A 47 -6.16 3.20 -20.56
CA ALA A 47 -6.81 4.48 -20.82
C ALA A 47 -7.79 4.41 -22.01
N GLU A 48 -7.43 3.70 -23.09
CA GLU A 48 -8.32 3.46 -24.23
C GLU A 48 -9.53 2.59 -23.86
N HIS A 49 -9.34 1.54 -23.05
CA HIS A 49 -10.43 0.66 -22.65
C HIS A 49 -11.40 1.31 -21.65
N LEU A 50 -10.90 2.19 -20.77
CA LEU A 50 -11.75 2.99 -19.89
C LEU A 50 -12.62 3.99 -20.69
N ALA A 51 -12.11 4.51 -21.80
CA ALA A 51 -12.88 5.39 -22.70
C ALA A 51 -14.02 4.66 -23.43
N ASP A 52 -13.96 3.33 -23.55
CA ASP A 52 -14.94 2.49 -24.27
C ASP A 52 -15.93 1.74 -23.36
N THR A 53 -16.07 2.17 -22.09
CA THR A 53 -16.91 1.52 -21.06
C THR A 53 -18.42 1.74 -21.22
N SER A 54 -18.95 1.68 -22.44
CA SER A 54 -20.39 1.60 -22.71
C SER A 54 -21.04 0.26 -22.28
N TYR A 55 -20.25 -0.72 -21.84
CA TYR A 55 -20.70 -2.12 -21.64
C TYR A 55 -20.93 -2.59 -20.20
N PHE A 56 -20.69 -1.77 -19.17
CA PHE A 56 -20.95 -2.14 -17.76
C PHE A 56 -22.04 -1.29 -17.11
N HIS A 57 -23.26 -1.33 -17.65
CA HIS A 57 -24.45 -0.92 -16.91
C HIS A 57 -24.89 -2.04 -15.94
N THR A 58 -24.19 -2.16 -14.82
CA THR A 58 -24.84 -2.65 -13.60
C THR A 58 -25.40 -1.43 -12.87
N SER A 59 -26.73 -1.40 -12.73
CA SER A 59 -27.49 -0.35 -12.04
C SER A 59 -27.14 -0.34 -10.54
N SER A 60 -25.97 0.18 -10.20
CA SER A 60 -25.71 0.72 -8.87
C SER A 60 -25.87 2.24 -8.99
N LYS A 61 -26.85 2.80 -8.28
CA LYS A 61 -27.01 4.26 -8.23
C LYS A 61 -25.69 4.84 -7.70
N PRO A 62 -25.10 5.87 -8.34
CA PRO A 62 -23.94 6.55 -7.78
C PRO A 62 -24.32 7.05 -6.39
N ILE A 63 -23.57 6.62 -5.38
CA ILE A 63 -23.68 7.17 -4.04
C ILE A 63 -23.10 8.58 -4.14
N VAL A 64 -23.98 9.57 -4.23
CA VAL A 64 -23.61 10.98 -4.11
C VAL A 64 -23.07 11.15 -2.70
N GLN A 65 -21.75 11.23 -2.55
CA GLN A 65 -21.14 11.68 -1.30
C GLN A 65 -21.54 13.15 -1.12
N SER A 66 -22.38 13.42 -0.13
CA SER A 66 -22.73 14.78 0.28
C SER A 66 -21.52 15.42 0.95
N ASP A 67 -21.13 16.59 0.46
CA ASP A 67 -20.07 17.42 1.02
C ASP A 67 -20.37 17.77 2.50
N VAL A 68 -19.36 17.54 3.35
CA VAL A 68 -19.21 18.03 4.74
C VAL A 68 -20.27 17.56 5.73
N GLY A 69 -20.31 16.26 5.99
CA GLY A 69 -20.77 15.70 7.26
C GLY A 69 -19.70 14.71 7.74
N ASP A 70 -19.50 14.60 9.06
CA ASP A 70 -18.56 13.65 9.69
C ASP A 70 -18.46 12.37 8.86
N SER A 71 -17.29 12.10 8.28
CA SER A 71 -17.12 10.97 7.37
C SER A 71 -17.33 9.67 8.15
N VAL A 72 -18.55 9.12 8.06
CA VAL A 72 -18.88 7.87 8.74
C VAL A 72 -18.11 6.75 8.05
N HIS A 73 -17.04 6.29 8.70
CA HIS A 73 -16.28 5.15 8.22
C HIS A 73 -17.08 3.85 8.41
N LEU A 74 -17.43 3.19 7.31
CA LEU A 74 -18.09 1.90 7.34
C LEU A 74 -17.06 0.78 7.56
N PRO A 75 -17.46 -0.37 8.12
CA PRO A 75 -16.57 -1.50 8.36
C PRO A 75 -15.83 -2.01 7.11
N CYS A 76 -14.72 -2.70 7.34
CA CYS A 76 -13.91 -3.33 6.29
C CYS A 76 -13.46 -2.31 5.24
N ASN A 77 -12.90 -1.19 5.70
CA ASN A 77 -12.38 -0.11 4.86
C ASN A 77 -13.42 0.50 3.92
N ASN A 78 -14.64 0.72 4.44
CA ASN A 78 -15.80 1.24 3.72
C ASN A 78 -16.50 0.27 2.74
N TYR A 79 -16.20 -1.04 2.79
CA TYR A 79 -16.84 -2.07 1.97
C TYR A 79 -17.52 -3.15 2.82
N PRO A 80 -18.64 -2.83 3.51
CA PRO A 80 -19.31 -3.76 4.41
C PRO A 80 -19.83 -5.03 3.71
N ASP A 81 -20.18 -4.94 2.43
CA ASP A 81 -20.62 -6.05 1.57
C ASP A 81 -19.46 -6.86 0.97
N ARG A 82 -18.21 -6.48 1.25
CA ARG A 82 -16.98 -7.19 0.85
C ARG A 82 -16.13 -7.62 2.04
N CYS A 83 -16.67 -7.56 3.26
CA CYS A 83 -16.00 -8.03 4.48
C CYS A 83 -15.53 -9.50 4.45
N TYR A 84 -16.07 -10.31 3.54
CA TYR A 84 -15.69 -11.71 3.34
C TYR A 84 -14.54 -11.89 2.33
N LEU A 85 -14.02 -10.82 1.74
CA LEU A 85 -12.78 -10.90 0.97
C LEU A 85 -11.61 -11.23 1.90
N PRO A 86 -10.71 -12.13 1.49
CA PRO A 86 -9.38 -12.22 2.08
C PRO A 86 -8.62 -10.89 1.94
N VAL A 87 -7.74 -10.59 2.90
CA VAL A 87 -6.88 -9.40 2.90
C VAL A 87 -6.08 -9.27 1.61
N ASP A 88 -5.57 -10.39 1.10
CA ASP A 88 -4.78 -10.45 -0.12
C ASP A 88 -5.64 -10.50 -1.40
N TYR A 89 -6.97 -10.43 -1.30
CA TYR A 89 -7.88 -10.20 -2.42
C TYR A 89 -8.49 -8.79 -2.41
N PHE A 90 -8.33 -8.05 -1.31
CA PHE A 90 -8.76 -6.66 -1.25
C PHE A 90 -7.81 -5.75 -2.02
N LEU A 91 -8.34 -4.75 -2.73
CA LEU A 91 -7.51 -3.72 -3.35
C LEU A 91 -7.25 -2.57 -2.37
N TRP A 92 -6.00 -2.45 -1.97
CA TRP A 92 -5.48 -1.41 -1.10
C TRP A 92 -5.12 -0.16 -1.92
N LEU A 93 -5.79 0.95 -1.64
CA LEU A 93 -5.33 2.26 -2.13
C LEU A 93 -4.26 2.78 -1.18
N GLY A 94 -3.11 3.11 -1.75
CA GLY A 94 -1.96 3.58 -1.03
C GLY A 94 -1.30 4.82 -1.60
N THR A 95 -0.37 5.33 -0.82
CA THR A 95 0.50 6.45 -1.14
C THR A 95 1.93 5.93 -1.19
N HIS A 96 2.66 6.28 -2.26
CA HIS A 96 4.10 6.06 -2.33
C HIS A 96 4.80 7.12 -1.49
N ASN A 97 5.84 6.73 -0.72
CA ASN A 97 6.59 7.62 0.16
C ASN A 97 5.70 8.48 1.05
N SER A 98 4.79 7.84 1.78
CA SER A 98 3.71 8.49 2.54
C SER A 98 4.19 9.45 3.63
N GLY A 99 5.46 9.36 4.02
CA GLY A 99 6.09 10.30 4.96
C GLY A 99 6.52 11.63 4.34
N ALA A 100 6.58 11.73 3.02
CA ALA A 100 7.19 12.86 2.31
C ALA A 100 6.51 14.21 2.54
N TYR A 101 5.29 14.21 3.09
CA TYR A 101 4.55 15.44 3.40
C TYR A 101 5.28 16.36 4.39
N ALA A 102 6.13 15.81 5.25
CA ALA A 102 6.83 16.55 6.28
C ALA A 102 8.12 17.26 5.78
N LEU A 103 8.52 17.05 4.52
CA LEU A 103 9.65 17.76 3.91
C LEU A 103 9.40 19.26 3.69
N LYS A 104 8.14 19.70 3.68
CA LYS A 104 7.77 21.10 3.41
C LYS A 104 8.34 22.10 4.43
N ASP A 105 8.72 21.61 5.60
CA ASP A 105 9.14 22.44 6.73
C ASP A 105 10.67 22.42 6.97
N ILE A 106 11.44 21.76 6.10
CA ILE A 106 12.90 21.79 6.19
C ILE A 106 13.39 23.09 5.54
N ASP A 107 13.51 24.14 6.36
CA ASP A 107 14.23 25.39 6.06
C ASP A 107 15.74 25.11 5.87
N GLU A 108 16.11 24.30 4.88
CA GLU A 108 17.45 24.43 4.33
C GLU A 108 17.48 25.78 3.63
N VAL A 109 18.39 26.65 4.11
CA VAL A 109 18.68 27.97 3.55
C VAL A 109 19.29 27.80 2.16
N ASN A 110 18.50 27.29 1.22
CA ASN A 110 18.88 27.19 -0.16
C ASN A 110 18.42 28.49 -0.81
N ASN A 111 19.34 29.45 -0.91
CA ASN A 111 19.07 30.76 -1.52
C ASN A 111 18.83 30.67 -3.05
N ASP A 112 18.77 29.46 -3.61
CA ASP A 112 18.50 29.18 -5.01
C ASP A 112 17.08 28.61 -5.16
N ALA A 113 16.15 29.45 -5.61
CA ALA A 113 14.76 29.09 -5.86
C ALA A 113 14.59 27.96 -6.90
N VAL A 114 15.55 27.78 -7.81
CA VAL A 114 15.50 26.69 -8.81
C VAL A 114 15.81 25.35 -8.16
N GLN A 115 16.81 25.30 -7.27
CA GLN A 115 17.10 24.08 -6.51
C GLN A 115 15.99 23.72 -5.53
N SER A 116 15.37 24.72 -4.90
CA SER A 116 14.20 24.51 -4.05
C SER A 116 13.05 23.88 -4.84
N ALA A 117 12.74 24.40 -6.03
CA ALA A 117 11.68 23.85 -6.88
C ALA A 117 11.99 22.44 -7.41
N GLU A 118 13.25 22.16 -7.77
CA GLU A 118 13.66 20.81 -8.16
C GLU A 118 13.61 19.83 -6.98
N PHE A 119 13.98 20.27 -5.78
CA PHE A 119 13.91 19.47 -4.57
C PHE A 119 12.45 19.10 -4.24
N GLU A 120 11.56 20.09 -4.23
CA GLU A 120 10.13 19.85 -4.01
C GLU A 120 9.55 18.85 -5.02
N CYS A 121 9.90 18.98 -6.31
CA CYS A 121 9.41 18.08 -7.36
C CYS A 121 10.00 16.66 -7.29
N LYS A 122 11.20 16.48 -6.71
CA LYS A 122 11.91 15.19 -6.68
C LYS A 122 11.64 14.38 -5.41
N TYR A 123 11.36 15.06 -4.30
CA TYR A 123 11.35 14.43 -2.98
C TYR A 123 10.00 14.54 -2.25
N ILE A 124 9.21 15.59 -2.52
CA ILE A 124 7.91 15.77 -1.87
C ILE A 124 6.85 15.08 -2.71
N ASN A 125 6.62 13.81 -2.45
CA ASN A 125 5.68 13.03 -3.25
C ASN A 125 4.27 13.02 -2.67
N GLN A 126 4.04 13.68 -1.52
CA GLN A 126 2.73 13.77 -0.89
C GLN A 126 2.52 15.13 -0.23
N ASP A 127 1.29 15.63 -0.28
CA ASP A 127 0.93 16.95 0.27
C ASP A 127 0.11 16.89 1.56
N ALA A 128 -0.32 15.70 1.97
CA ALA A 128 -1.23 15.52 3.10
C ALA A 128 -0.53 14.76 4.22
N SER A 129 -0.88 15.07 5.47
CA SER A 129 -0.44 14.28 6.62
C SER A 129 -0.95 12.84 6.55
N VAL A 130 -0.31 11.93 7.29
CA VAL A 130 -0.77 10.55 7.46
C VAL A 130 -2.22 10.51 7.94
N THR A 131 -2.56 11.31 8.94
CA THR A 131 -3.95 11.41 9.44
C THR A 131 -4.92 11.79 8.32
N THR A 132 -4.61 12.81 7.51
CA THR A 132 -5.46 13.23 6.40
C THR A 132 -5.58 12.15 5.31
N MET A 133 -4.49 11.46 4.97
CA MET A 133 -4.53 10.33 4.02
C MET A 133 -5.50 9.24 4.49
N LEU A 134 -5.43 8.88 5.78
CA LEU A 134 -6.30 7.88 6.39
C LEU A 134 -7.77 8.34 6.44
N GLU A 135 -8.03 9.61 6.74
CA GLU A 135 -9.38 10.19 6.71
C GLU A 135 -9.97 10.18 5.30
N ASP A 136 -9.18 10.55 4.29
CA ASP A 136 -9.62 10.56 2.89
C ASP A 136 -9.99 9.16 2.41
N GLY A 137 -9.31 8.13 2.92
CA GLY A 137 -9.62 6.72 2.63
C GLY A 137 -8.43 5.88 2.18
N VAL A 138 -7.21 6.42 2.23
CA VAL A 138 -5.96 5.66 1.99
C VAL A 138 -5.84 4.60 3.09
N ARG A 139 -5.45 3.38 2.72
CA ARG A 139 -5.33 2.25 3.66
C ARG A 139 -4.03 1.49 3.50
N LEU A 140 -3.13 1.97 2.66
CA LEU A 140 -1.78 1.46 2.53
C LEU A 140 -0.80 2.64 2.53
N LEU A 141 0.16 2.62 3.44
CA LEU A 141 1.18 3.65 3.53
C LEU A 141 2.52 3.00 3.24
N ASP A 142 3.15 3.40 2.13
CA ASP A 142 4.53 3.04 1.82
C ASP A 142 5.49 3.99 2.52
N ILE A 143 6.39 3.44 3.33
CA ILE A 143 7.21 4.17 4.29
C ILE A 143 8.66 3.75 4.14
N ASP A 144 9.45 4.67 3.64
CA ASP A 144 10.90 4.57 3.64
C ASP A 144 11.48 4.93 5.00
N LEU A 145 12.40 4.11 5.48
CA LEU A 145 13.03 4.24 6.80
C LEU A 145 14.55 4.29 6.70
N CYS A 146 15.13 5.03 7.64
CA CYS A 146 16.56 5.16 7.87
C CYS A 146 16.82 5.52 9.34
N LEU A 147 18.04 5.28 9.80
CA LEU A 147 18.50 5.77 11.10
C LEU A 147 19.10 7.16 10.97
N TRP A 148 19.02 7.90 12.06
CA TRP A 148 19.70 9.18 12.19
C TRP A 148 20.83 9.15 13.23
N LYS A 149 21.39 10.32 13.55
CA LYS A 149 22.51 10.50 14.49
C LYS A 149 22.23 9.96 15.89
N ASP A 150 20.96 9.97 16.31
CA ASP A 150 20.48 9.44 17.59
C ASP A 150 20.11 7.95 17.53
N GLN A 151 20.34 7.29 16.39
CA GLN A 151 20.03 5.89 16.13
C GLN A 151 18.55 5.53 16.25
N GLN A 152 17.65 6.52 16.14
CA GLN A 152 16.21 6.29 16.04
C GLN A 152 15.79 6.07 14.58
N PRO A 153 14.75 5.26 14.30
CA PRO A 153 14.16 5.15 12.97
C PRO A 153 13.34 6.40 12.63
N TYR A 154 13.75 7.09 11.56
CA TYR A 154 13.04 8.19 10.95
C TYR A 154 12.44 7.77 9.62
N LEU A 155 11.39 8.47 9.21
CA LEU A 155 10.92 8.42 7.84
C LEU A 155 11.88 9.24 6.97
N CYS A 156 12.16 8.78 5.76
CA CYS A 156 13.07 9.45 4.83
C CYS A 156 12.74 9.20 3.38
N HIS A 157 13.48 9.83 2.47
CA HIS A 157 13.49 9.54 1.04
C HIS A 157 14.93 9.19 0.66
N ALA A 158 15.15 8.17 -0.18
CA ALA A 158 16.50 7.76 -0.57
C ALA A 158 17.37 8.92 -1.06
N ALA A 159 18.60 8.97 -0.54
CA ALA A 159 19.71 9.69 -1.15
C ALA A 159 20.26 8.87 -2.32
N HIS A 160 20.42 9.51 -3.47
CA HIS A 160 21.21 8.97 -4.57
C HIS A 160 22.66 8.76 -4.14
N ASN A 161 23.31 7.76 -4.74
CA ASN A 161 24.65 7.17 -4.59
C ASN A 161 25.88 8.02 -4.11
N ASP A 162 25.79 9.30 -3.78
CA ASP A 162 26.92 10.13 -3.40
C ASP A 162 26.93 10.46 -1.90
N SER A 163 27.65 9.64 -1.14
CA SER A 163 28.45 9.84 0.09
C SER A 163 28.12 10.90 1.18
N SER A 164 27.15 11.79 1.04
CA SER A 164 26.72 12.71 2.09
C SER A 164 25.22 12.56 2.31
N VAL A 165 24.87 11.82 3.36
CA VAL A 165 23.53 11.92 3.97
C VAL A 165 23.43 13.36 4.49
N SER A 166 22.81 14.24 3.71
CA SER A 166 22.58 15.63 4.08
C SER A 166 21.27 15.71 4.86
N PHE A 167 21.04 16.80 5.60
CA PHE A 167 19.87 16.95 6.47
C PHE A 167 18.54 16.77 5.70
N ALA A 168 18.57 17.03 4.39
CA ALA A 168 17.49 16.87 3.43
C ALA A 168 16.95 15.43 3.23
N ASP A 169 17.64 14.38 3.71
CA ASP A 169 17.22 13.01 3.42
C ASP A 169 16.19 12.46 4.43
N GLY A 170 16.13 13.01 5.66
CA GLY A 170 15.17 12.63 6.69
C GLY A 170 14.00 13.60 6.76
N TYR A 171 12.75 13.10 6.80
CA TYR A 171 11.55 13.94 6.88
C TYR A 171 11.37 14.65 8.23
N GLY A 172 12.30 14.47 9.18
CA GLY A 172 12.18 14.95 10.55
C GLY A 172 11.12 14.22 11.39
N VAL A 173 10.41 13.24 10.82
CA VAL A 173 9.35 12.47 11.47
C VAL A 173 9.89 11.13 11.94
N LEU A 174 9.66 10.78 13.21
CA LEU A 174 10.00 9.47 13.74
C LEU A 174 8.98 8.42 13.29
N LEU A 175 9.43 7.18 13.08
CA LEU A 175 8.51 6.03 12.91
C LEU A 175 7.50 5.94 14.06
N ALA A 176 7.94 6.28 15.27
CA ALA A 176 7.08 6.28 16.46
C ALA A 176 5.92 7.28 16.35
N ASP A 177 6.11 8.41 15.67
CA ASP A 177 5.06 9.42 15.48
C ASP A 177 4.03 8.94 14.45
N LEU A 178 4.49 8.40 13.31
CA LEU A 178 3.62 7.78 12.31
C LEU A 178 2.77 6.65 12.88
N LEU A 179 3.36 5.77 13.70
CA LEU A 179 2.61 4.70 14.35
C LEU A 179 1.58 5.25 15.35
N ARG A 180 1.91 6.32 16.07
CA ARG A 180 0.96 6.97 16.99
C ARG A 180 -0.22 7.59 16.25
N GLU A 181 0.00 8.26 15.12
CA GLU A 181 -1.08 8.76 14.26
C GLU A 181 -1.95 7.61 13.73
N THR A 182 -1.33 6.57 13.20
CA THR A 182 -2.04 5.40 12.67
C THR A 182 -2.86 4.70 13.75
N PHE A 183 -2.31 4.51 14.95
CA PHE A 183 -3.02 3.83 16.05
C PHE A 183 -4.15 4.70 16.61
N THR A 184 -3.95 6.02 16.65
CA THR A 184 -5.01 6.97 16.99
C THR A 184 -6.17 6.88 16.00
N PHE A 185 -5.86 6.89 14.70
CA PHE A 185 -6.87 6.70 13.66
C PHE A 185 -7.62 5.38 13.82
N LEU A 186 -6.92 4.25 14.02
CA LEU A 186 -7.54 2.93 14.18
C LEU A 186 -8.39 2.82 15.46
N ALA A 187 -8.02 3.53 16.53
CA ALA A 187 -8.79 3.58 17.76
C ALA A 187 -10.06 4.44 17.60
N ALA A 188 -9.98 5.55 16.88
CA ALA A 188 -11.12 6.43 16.60
C ALA A 188 -12.08 5.84 15.55
N ASN A 189 -11.55 5.06 14.61
CA ASN A 189 -12.29 4.50 13.49
C ASN A 189 -12.32 2.97 13.59
N PRO A 190 -13.31 2.38 14.29
CA PRO A 190 -13.40 0.94 14.44
C PRO A 190 -13.62 0.26 13.07
N TYR A 191 -13.20 -1.00 13.01
CA TYR A 191 -13.36 -1.86 11.83
C TYR A 191 -12.62 -1.38 10.57
N GLN A 192 -11.53 -0.65 10.75
CA GLN A 192 -10.60 -0.30 9.69
C GLN A 192 -9.37 -1.22 9.73
N ILE A 193 -8.73 -1.39 8.58
CA ILE A 193 -7.45 -2.08 8.45
C ILE A 193 -6.50 -1.17 7.71
N VAL A 194 -5.32 -0.91 8.26
CA VAL A 194 -4.25 -0.14 7.59
C VAL A 194 -3.07 -1.06 7.33
N VAL A 195 -2.52 -1.01 6.12
CA VAL A 195 -1.27 -1.68 5.76
C VAL A 195 -0.14 -0.65 5.84
N LEU A 196 0.87 -0.93 6.65
CA LEU A 196 2.12 -0.19 6.64
C LEU A 196 3.15 -1.04 5.89
N HIS A 197 3.64 -0.53 4.77
CA HIS A 197 4.73 -1.14 4.03
C HIS A 197 6.01 -0.39 4.36
N LEU A 198 6.95 -1.07 5.01
CA LEU A 198 8.21 -0.46 5.43
C LEU A 198 9.32 -0.84 4.44
N SER A 199 10.16 0.10 4.06
CA SER A 199 11.26 -0.09 3.12
C SER A 199 12.56 0.45 3.73
N ASP A 200 13.64 -0.32 3.68
CA ASP A 200 14.97 0.15 4.09
C ASP A 200 15.61 0.87 2.90
N ASN A 201 15.56 2.20 2.90
CA ASN A 201 15.87 2.99 1.71
C ASN A 201 17.35 3.42 1.61
N LEU A 202 18.26 2.79 2.38
CA LEU A 202 19.69 3.12 2.33
C LEU A 202 20.54 1.93 1.86
N SER A 203 20.79 1.92 0.56
CA SER A 203 21.47 0.84 -0.14
C SER A 203 22.93 0.64 0.28
N ASN A 204 23.66 1.67 0.75
CA ASN A 204 25.14 1.58 0.82
C ASN A 204 25.82 1.99 2.13
N THR A 205 25.13 2.53 3.14
CA THR A 205 25.78 2.95 4.40
C THR A 205 25.20 2.21 5.62
N PRO A 206 25.89 1.16 6.11
CA PRO A 206 25.40 0.33 7.23
C PRO A 206 25.04 1.10 8.51
N ALA A 207 25.71 2.23 8.77
CA ALA A 207 25.47 3.07 9.95
C ALA A 207 24.08 3.71 10.00
N TYR A 208 23.38 3.77 8.86
CA TYR A 208 22.06 4.39 8.74
C TYR A 208 20.95 3.39 8.41
N ARG A 209 21.26 2.10 8.30
CA ARG A 209 20.25 1.07 8.02
C ARG A 209 19.42 0.77 9.24
N VAL A 210 18.11 0.79 9.09
CA VAL A 210 17.19 0.33 10.13
C VAL A 210 17.19 -1.18 10.16
N ASN A 211 17.30 -1.79 11.33
CA ASN A 211 17.10 -3.23 11.48
C ASN A 211 15.72 -3.55 12.06
N LEU A 212 15.28 -4.81 11.89
CA LEU A 212 13.96 -5.24 12.35
C LEU A 212 13.76 -5.07 13.85
N LYS A 213 14.81 -5.27 14.67
CA LYS A 213 14.70 -5.12 16.13
C LYS A 213 14.35 -3.69 16.53
N GLN A 214 14.93 -2.69 15.87
CA GLN A 214 14.60 -1.27 16.13
C GLN A 214 13.14 -0.95 15.77
N ILE A 215 12.63 -1.51 14.68
CA ILE A 215 11.22 -1.37 14.30
C ILE A 215 10.33 -1.99 15.39
N GLU A 216 10.67 -3.18 15.89
CA GLU A 216 9.89 -3.84 16.95
C GLU A 216 9.91 -3.06 18.25
N ASP A 217 11.07 -2.56 18.67
CA ASP A 217 11.21 -1.76 19.89
C ASP A 217 10.30 -0.50 19.80
N VAL A 218 10.21 0.12 18.62
CA VAL A 218 9.30 1.26 18.37
C VAL A 218 7.82 0.83 18.38
N VAL A 219 7.48 -0.29 17.74
CA VAL A 219 6.10 -0.83 17.75
C VAL A 219 5.66 -1.17 19.18
N GLU A 220 6.53 -1.74 20.00
CA GLU A 220 6.25 -2.09 21.40
C GLU A 220 6.02 -0.85 22.27
N ASP A 221 6.90 0.15 22.17
CA ASP A 221 6.75 1.41 22.90
C ASP A 221 5.41 2.08 22.56
N VAL A 222 5.11 2.23 21.27
CA VAL A 222 3.86 2.84 20.83
C VAL A 222 2.66 1.99 21.27
N CYS A 223 2.71 0.68 21.10
CA CYS A 223 1.61 -0.20 21.49
C CYS A 223 1.27 -0.11 22.98
N SER A 224 2.28 -0.04 23.85
CA SER A 224 2.08 0.06 25.31
C SER A 224 1.26 1.29 25.73
N LYS A 225 1.26 2.35 24.91
CA LYS A 225 0.49 3.58 25.16
C LYS A 225 -0.99 3.41 24.81
N PHE A 226 -1.33 2.53 23.87
CA PHE A 226 -2.72 2.25 23.45
C PHE A 226 -3.31 1.02 24.14
N VAL A 227 -2.46 0.05 24.48
CA VAL A 227 -2.82 -1.20 25.15
C VAL A 227 -1.83 -1.46 26.30
N PRO A 228 -2.00 -0.80 27.47
CA PRO A 228 -1.03 -0.89 28.58
C PRO A 228 -0.77 -2.30 29.10
N ASP A 229 -1.75 -3.19 28.95
CA ASP A 229 -1.66 -4.59 29.40
C ASP A 229 -1.14 -5.55 28.32
N ALA A 230 -0.71 -5.04 27.16
CA ALA A 230 -0.16 -5.86 26.08
C ALA A 230 1.13 -6.55 26.52
N LYS A 231 1.27 -7.83 26.20
CA LYS A 231 2.51 -8.56 26.45
C LYS A 231 3.54 -8.15 25.40
N LYS A 232 4.81 -8.18 25.79
CA LYS A 232 5.93 -8.01 24.85
C LYS A 232 5.80 -8.99 23.68
N GLY A 233 6.00 -8.50 22.45
CA GLY A 233 5.80 -9.28 21.22
C GLY A 233 4.34 -9.59 20.84
N ASP A 234 3.34 -9.04 21.54
CA ASP A 234 1.92 -9.33 21.36
C ASP A 234 1.06 -8.06 21.47
N CYS A 235 1.20 -7.18 20.47
CA CYS A 235 0.40 -5.97 20.34
C CYS A 235 -0.95 -6.29 19.68
N PRO A 236 -2.10 -6.18 20.37
CA PRO A 236 -3.38 -6.60 19.80
C PRO A 236 -3.88 -5.77 18.61
N ILE A 237 -3.28 -4.59 18.39
CA ILE A 237 -3.59 -3.72 17.24
C ILE A 237 -2.90 -4.25 15.97
N VAL A 238 -1.78 -4.94 16.10
CA VAL A 238 -0.97 -5.43 14.98
C VAL A 238 -1.40 -6.85 14.62
N TYR A 239 -1.80 -7.06 13.37
CA TYR A 239 -1.99 -8.39 12.80
C TYR A 239 -0.71 -8.88 12.14
N VAL A 240 -0.38 -10.16 12.36
CA VAL A 240 0.88 -10.75 11.90
C VAL A 240 0.63 -12.10 11.23
N GLN A 241 0.81 -12.15 9.92
CA GLN A 241 0.86 -13.40 9.16
C GLN A 241 2.27 -13.99 9.24
N ARG A 242 2.51 -14.87 10.22
CA ARG A 242 3.82 -15.51 10.42
C ARG A 242 4.14 -16.61 9.41
N ASP A 243 3.10 -17.22 8.84
CA ASP A 243 3.22 -18.35 7.92
C ASP A 243 2.64 -17.94 6.55
N TYR A 244 3.52 -17.63 5.61
CA TYR A 244 3.15 -17.20 4.27
C TYR A 244 2.49 -18.31 3.44
N THR A 245 2.53 -19.57 3.89
CA THR A 245 1.87 -20.69 3.21
C THR A 245 0.39 -20.79 3.57
N LYS A 246 -0.04 -20.14 4.66
CA LYS A 246 -1.45 -20.08 5.04
C LYS A 246 -2.17 -19.00 4.23
N ALA A 247 -3.42 -19.27 3.90
CA ALA A 247 -4.32 -18.28 3.35
C ALA A 247 -4.43 -17.06 4.28
N TRP A 248 -4.52 -15.87 3.70
CA TRP A 248 -4.81 -14.68 4.47
C TRP A 248 -6.23 -14.73 5.04
N PRO A 249 -6.46 -14.18 6.24
CA PRO A 249 -7.79 -14.07 6.81
C PRO A 249 -8.68 -13.16 5.98
N MET A 250 -9.99 -13.34 6.14
CA MET A 250 -10.98 -12.39 5.64
C MET A 250 -10.88 -11.06 6.39
N LEU A 251 -11.27 -9.96 5.74
CA LEU A 251 -11.30 -8.64 6.37
C LEU A 251 -12.11 -8.67 7.68
N LYS A 252 -13.27 -9.35 7.70
CA LYS A 252 -14.13 -9.51 8.89
C LYS A 252 -13.48 -10.26 10.05
N GLU A 253 -12.45 -11.05 9.81
CA GLU A 253 -11.74 -11.78 10.86
C GLU A 253 -10.68 -10.88 11.50
N LEU A 254 -10.11 -9.95 10.72
CA LEU A 254 -9.21 -8.92 11.24
C LEU A 254 -9.95 -7.82 11.98
N VAL A 255 -11.06 -7.35 11.41
CA VAL A 255 -11.90 -6.37 12.09
C VAL A 255 -12.83 -7.11 13.04
N GLN A 256 -12.71 -6.85 14.35
CA GLN A 256 -13.42 -7.66 15.35
C GLN A 256 -14.91 -7.28 15.46
N LEU A 257 -15.68 -7.54 14.39
CA LEU A 257 -17.11 -7.20 14.28
C LEU A 257 -17.92 -7.80 15.43
N ASP A 258 -17.60 -9.03 15.82
CA ASP A 258 -18.37 -9.80 16.81
C ASP A 258 -17.79 -9.76 18.24
N ASP A 259 -16.60 -9.18 18.43
CA ASP A 259 -15.97 -9.12 19.76
C ASP A 259 -16.45 -7.90 20.54
N LYS A 260 -17.42 -8.13 21.44
CA LYS A 260 -17.93 -7.09 22.35
C LYS A 260 -16.92 -6.66 23.42
N LYS A 261 -15.86 -7.44 23.65
CA LYS A 261 -14.83 -7.18 24.67
C LYS A 261 -13.61 -6.48 24.10
N ALA A 262 -13.45 -6.49 22.77
CA ALA A 262 -12.39 -5.78 22.09
C ALA A 262 -12.48 -4.27 22.29
N LYS A 263 -11.47 -3.69 22.93
CA LYS A 263 -11.32 -2.22 23.04
C LYS A 263 -10.97 -1.60 21.68
N ILE A 264 -10.19 -2.29 20.85
CA ILE A 264 -9.76 -1.83 19.53
C ILE A 264 -10.16 -2.87 18.50
N LYS A 265 -11.08 -2.49 17.61
CA LYS A 265 -11.70 -3.39 16.62
C LYS A 265 -11.10 -3.28 15.22
N SER A 266 -10.07 -2.47 15.10
CA SER A 266 -9.32 -2.19 13.87
C SER A 266 -7.94 -2.83 13.96
N ARG A 267 -7.26 -3.01 12.83
CA ARG A 267 -5.94 -3.63 12.78
C ARG A 267 -4.97 -2.86 11.90
N VAL A 268 -3.69 -2.93 12.25
CA VAL A 268 -2.60 -2.60 11.34
C VAL A 268 -1.94 -3.89 10.88
N ILE A 269 -1.56 -3.97 9.61
CA ILE A 269 -0.70 -5.02 9.08
C ILE A 269 0.62 -4.34 8.74
N ILE A 270 1.69 -4.73 9.40
CA ILE A 270 3.02 -4.21 9.08
C ILE A 270 3.71 -5.25 8.19
N THR A 271 4.22 -4.77 7.07
CA THR A 271 4.94 -5.54 6.07
C THR A 271 6.23 -4.82 5.75
N ASN A 272 7.15 -5.49 5.06
CA ASN A 272 8.36 -4.83 4.63
C ASN A 272 8.81 -5.28 3.24
N SER A 273 9.59 -4.43 2.59
CA SER A 273 10.44 -4.76 1.46
C SER A 273 11.88 -4.39 1.76
N GLY A 274 12.81 -4.95 1.00
CA GLY A 274 14.24 -4.65 1.13
C GLY A 274 14.96 -5.44 2.20
N GLY A 275 16.26 -5.19 2.27
CA GLY A 275 17.21 -5.95 3.07
C GLY A 275 17.31 -5.46 4.51
N PHE A 276 16.18 -5.27 5.22
CA PHE A 276 16.18 -5.10 6.67
C PHE A 276 16.87 -6.33 7.27
N GLY A 277 18.19 -6.26 7.45
CA GLY A 277 18.96 -7.40 7.92
C GLY A 277 18.46 -7.75 9.31
N PRO A 278 17.74 -8.87 9.50
CA PRO A 278 17.50 -9.33 10.86
C PRO A 278 18.88 -9.56 11.49
N PRO A 279 19.09 -9.18 12.76
CA PRO A 279 20.21 -9.74 13.51
C PRO A 279 20.20 -11.27 13.35
N GLU A 280 21.38 -11.90 13.35
CA GLU A 280 21.46 -13.35 13.12
C GLU A 280 20.54 -14.12 14.10
N GLY A 281 19.71 -15.01 13.55
CA GLY A 281 18.72 -15.78 14.33
C GLY A 281 17.49 -14.99 14.80
N TYR A 282 17.37 -13.70 14.48
CA TYR A 282 16.24 -12.88 14.87
C TYR A 282 14.98 -13.21 14.07
N LYS A 283 13.88 -13.42 14.79
CA LYS A 283 12.55 -13.56 14.20
C LYS A 283 11.67 -12.43 14.73
N THR A 284 11.20 -11.60 13.81
CA THR A 284 10.22 -10.55 14.10
C THR A 284 8.90 -11.14 14.58
N ASN A 285 8.30 -10.48 15.57
CA ASN A 285 6.96 -10.69 16.07
C ASN A 285 5.90 -9.85 15.37
N TYR A 286 6.27 -8.75 14.70
CA TYR A 286 5.31 -7.74 14.20
C TYR A 286 5.24 -7.61 12.68
N ILE A 287 6.17 -8.17 11.94
CA ILE A 287 6.19 -8.09 10.47
C ILE A 287 5.56 -9.33 9.85
N SER A 288 4.54 -9.11 9.04
CA SER A 288 3.90 -10.15 8.23
C SER A 288 4.77 -10.50 7.03
N GLN A 289 4.92 -11.79 6.76
CA GLN A 289 5.62 -12.25 5.55
C GLN A 289 4.66 -12.18 4.36
N ILE A 290 4.99 -11.37 3.35
CA ILE A 290 4.27 -11.36 2.07
C ILE A 290 4.84 -12.44 1.15
N TYR A 291 3.98 -13.02 0.31
CA TYR A 291 4.29 -14.10 -0.61
C TYR A 291 5.43 -13.78 -1.60
N ASN A 292 6.15 -14.84 -1.99
CA ASN A 292 7.35 -14.83 -2.83
C ASN A 292 7.08 -14.34 -4.28
N PRO A 293 7.93 -13.45 -4.85
CA PRO A 293 7.76 -12.79 -6.16
C PRO A 293 7.71 -13.72 -7.39
N THR A 294 8.04 -15.00 -7.26
CA THR A 294 8.06 -15.95 -8.39
C THR A 294 6.69 -16.08 -9.09
N PHE A 295 5.59 -15.84 -8.38
CA PHE A 295 4.23 -15.85 -8.96
C PHE A 295 3.92 -14.57 -9.77
N LEU A 296 4.52 -13.43 -9.41
CA LEU A 296 4.25 -12.14 -10.03
C LEU A 296 4.77 -12.10 -11.47
N ASN A 297 5.99 -12.59 -11.70
CA ASN A 297 6.58 -12.68 -13.04
C ASN A 297 5.72 -13.51 -14.00
N ARG A 298 5.18 -14.65 -13.55
CA ARG A 298 4.33 -15.48 -14.42
C ARG A 298 2.99 -14.82 -14.74
N SER A 299 2.46 -14.02 -13.82
CA SER A 299 1.16 -13.36 -13.99
C SER A 299 1.27 -12.13 -14.89
N LEU A 300 2.28 -11.27 -14.66
CA LEU A 300 2.48 -10.02 -15.40
C LEU A 300 2.85 -10.24 -16.87
N PHE A 301 3.66 -11.27 -17.16
CA PHE A 301 4.08 -11.58 -18.53
C PHE A 301 3.19 -12.60 -19.24
N SER A 302 2.04 -12.96 -18.63
CA SER A 302 1.06 -13.79 -19.34
C SER A 302 0.37 -12.96 -20.42
N GLN A 303 0.11 -13.55 -21.59
CA GLN A 303 -0.68 -12.88 -22.65
C GLN A 303 -2.09 -12.47 -22.17
N GLN A 304 -2.55 -13.06 -21.06
CA GLN A 304 -3.84 -12.77 -20.45
C GLN A 304 -3.79 -11.57 -19.50
N ALA A 305 -2.60 -11.03 -19.15
CA ALA A 305 -2.47 -9.90 -18.22
C ALA A 305 -3.22 -8.64 -18.68
N CYS A 306 -3.42 -8.47 -19.99
CA CYS A 306 -4.20 -7.37 -20.57
C CYS A 306 -5.72 -7.50 -20.32
N ASN A 307 -6.20 -8.68 -19.93
CA ASN A 307 -7.59 -8.90 -19.54
C ASN A 307 -7.64 -9.54 -18.14
N LEU A 308 -7.60 -8.68 -17.12
CA LEU A 308 -7.69 -9.10 -15.72
C LEU A 308 -8.98 -9.87 -15.38
N GLY A 309 -10.04 -9.77 -16.19
CA GLY A 309 -11.24 -10.60 -16.01
C GLY A 309 -11.06 -12.04 -16.51
N ALA A 310 -10.16 -12.27 -17.46
CA ALA A 310 -9.92 -13.57 -18.10
C ALA A 310 -8.70 -14.33 -17.53
N VAL A 311 -7.84 -13.67 -16.74
CA VAL A 311 -6.76 -14.36 -16.02
C VAL A 311 -7.33 -15.30 -14.96
N SER A 312 -6.53 -16.30 -14.59
CA SER A 312 -6.80 -17.23 -13.50
C SER A 312 -7.35 -16.51 -12.24
N PRO A 313 -8.33 -17.10 -11.53
CA PRO A 313 -8.87 -16.53 -10.29
C PRO A 313 -7.84 -16.36 -9.16
N GLN A 314 -6.68 -16.99 -9.28
CA GLN A 314 -5.54 -16.82 -8.38
C GLN A 314 -4.76 -15.52 -8.66
N THR A 315 -4.82 -14.98 -9.88
CA THR A 315 -4.20 -13.69 -10.25
C THR A 315 -5.12 -12.53 -9.89
N ARG A 316 -4.59 -11.57 -9.14
CA ARG A 316 -5.35 -10.45 -8.56
C ARG A 316 -4.47 -9.22 -8.42
N LEU A 317 -5.08 -8.04 -8.55
CA LEU A 317 -4.45 -6.78 -8.18
C LEU A 317 -4.83 -6.48 -6.74
N VAL A 318 -3.81 -6.24 -5.91
CA VAL A 318 -4.01 -6.06 -4.46
C VAL A 318 -3.66 -4.66 -4.01
N MET A 319 -2.89 -3.89 -4.76
CA MET A 319 -2.50 -2.55 -4.35
C MET A 319 -2.33 -1.61 -5.53
N ILE A 320 -2.61 -0.33 -5.27
CA ILE A 320 -2.27 0.80 -6.14
C ILE A 320 -1.68 1.86 -5.24
N MET A 321 -0.49 2.34 -5.59
CA MET A 321 0.17 3.46 -4.90
C MET A 321 0.46 4.54 -5.92
N VAL A 322 0.29 5.79 -5.51
CA VAL A 322 0.59 6.94 -6.37
C VAL A 322 1.28 8.03 -5.54
N ASP A 323 2.04 8.86 -6.24
CA ASP A 323 2.45 10.16 -5.75
C ASP A 323 1.27 11.14 -5.85
N TYR A 324 1.23 12.14 -4.97
CA TYR A 324 0.22 13.20 -4.93
C TYR A 324 -1.21 12.68 -5.03
N TYR A 325 -1.58 11.72 -4.18
CA TYR A 325 -2.81 10.94 -4.32
C TYR A 325 -4.08 11.78 -4.47
N LYS A 326 -4.12 12.97 -3.86
CA LYS A 326 -5.26 13.89 -3.97
C LYS A 326 -5.59 14.26 -5.41
N ASN A 327 -4.59 14.41 -6.27
CA ASN A 327 -4.77 14.72 -7.69
C ASN A 327 -5.42 13.57 -8.47
N HIS A 328 -5.31 12.35 -7.94
CA HIS A 328 -5.79 11.13 -8.55
C HIS A 328 -6.98 10.50 -7.80
N TRP A 329 -7.46 11.14 -6.72
CA TRP A 329 -8.31 10.47 -5.73
C TRP A 329 -9.61 9.93 -6.31
N THR A 330 -10.32 10.76 -7.08
CA THR A 330 -11.57 10.36 -7.74
C THR A 330 -11.37 9.16 -8.65
N TRP A 331 -10.29 9.17 -9.45
CA TRP A 331 -9.95 8.06 -10.34
C TRP A 331 -9.56 6.80 -9.56
N MET A 332 -8.72 6.92 -8.52
CA MET A 332 -8.31 5.80 -7.68
C MET A 332 -9.50 5.13 -6.99
N LYS A 333 -10.45 5.92 -6.47
CA LYS A 333 -11.67 5.39 -5.83
C LYS A 333 -12.54 4.61 -6.79
N GLU A 334 -12.73 5.12 -8.00
CA GLU A 334 -13.50 4.41 -9.03
C GLU A 334 -12.78 3.13 -9.48
N LEU A 335 -11.47 3.20 -9.70
CA LEU A 335 -10.65 2.05 -10.03
C LEU A 335 -10.68 0.99 -8.92
N GLN A 336 -10.61 1.41 -7.66
CA GLN A 336 -10.72 0.52 -6.50
C GLN A 336 -12.04 -0.24 -6.50
N ARG A 337 -13.15 0.46 -6.72
CA ARG A 337 -14.48 -0.15 -6.79
C ARG A 337 -14.54 -1.24 -7.87
N GLN A 338 -14.09 -0.93 -9.08
CA GLN A 338 -14.11 -1.87 -10.20
C GLN A 338 -13.24 -3.11 -9.95
N LEU A 339 -12.01 -2.91 -9.46
CA LEU A 339 -11.07 -4.01 -9.21
C LEU A 339 -11.49 -4.88 -8.01
N ILE A 340 -12.10 -4.31 -6.97
CA ILE A 340 -12.68 -5.07 -5.86
C ILE A 340 -13.80 -5.98 -6.37
N ASP A 341 -14.66 -5.49 -7.28
CA ASP A 341 -15.73 -6.32 -7.85
C ASP A 341 -15.18 -7.48 -8.69
N ILE A 342 -14.10 -7.25 -9.45
CA ILE A 342 -13.38 -8.30 -10.19
C ILE A 342 -12.78 -9.32 -9.22
N ASN A 343 -12.05 -8.87 -8.19
CA ASN A 343 -11.45 -9.76 -7.19
C ASN A 343 -12.51 -10.54 -6.42
N TRP A 344 -13.66 -9.93 -6.11
CA TRP A 344 -14.80 -10.60 -5.48
C TRP A 344 -15.39 -11.70 -6.35
N ALA A 345 -15.58 -11.45 -7.64
CA ALA A 345 -16.09 -12.45 -8.58
C ALA A 345 -15.14 -13.67 -8.64
N LYS A 346 -13.83 -13.42 -8.76
CA LYS A 346 -12.78 -14.46 -8.76
C LYS A 346 -12.76 -15.25 -7.46
N PHE A 347 -12.80 -14.57 -6.32
CA PHE A 347 -12.83 -15.24 -5.02
C PHE A 347 -14.09 -16.10 -4.87
N SER A 348 -15.25 -15.58 -5.26
CA SER A 348 -16.52 -16.31 -5.22
C SER A 348 -16.50 -17.56 -6.10
N GLU A 349 -15.88 -17.50 -7.27
CA GLU A 349 -15.68 -18.65 -8.16
C GLU A 349 -14.83 -19.74 -7.48
N LEU A 350 -13.71 -19.36 -6.86
CA LEU A 350 -12.83 -20.29 -6.15
C LEU A 350 -13.51 -20.98 -4.97
N GLN A 351 -14.41 -20.28 -4.28
CA GLN A 351 -15.17 -20.85 -3.17
C GLN A 351 -16.36 -21.70 -3.64
N GLY A 352 -16.61 -21.81 -4.95
CA GLY A 352 -17.82 -22.44 -5.47
C GLY A 352 -19.10 -21.69 -5.08
N LEU A 353 -18.98 -20.42 -4.70
CA LEU A 353 -20.08 -19.57 -4.24
C LEU A 353 -20.82 -18.87 -5.38
N VAL A 354 -20.35 -19.02 -6.62
CA VAL A 354 -21.13 -18.61 -7.80
C VAL A 354 -22.35 -19.52 -7.88
N HIS A 355 -23.41 -19.09 -7.20
CA HIS A 355 -24.76 -19.55 -7.44
C HIS A 355 -24.94 -19.64 -8.95
N GLU A 356 -25.41 -20.79 -9.42
CA GLU A 356 -25.95 -20.92 -10.78
C GLU A 356 -26.74 -19.65 -11.05
N ARG A 357 -26.18 -18.74 -11.88
CA ARG A 357 -26.98 -17.68 -12.46
C ARG A 357 -28.03 -18.47 -13.22
N LYS A 358 -29.21 -18.66 -12.63
CA LYS A 358 -30.37 -19.20 -13.31
C LYS A 358 -30.50 -18.29 -14.51
N VAL A 359 -30.00 -18.77 -15.65
CA VAL A 359 -30.26 -18.19 -16.95
C VAL A 359 -31.76 -18.36 -17.06
N VAL A 360 -32.48 -17.32 -16.65
CA VAL A 360 -33.91 -17.19 -16.92
C VAL A 360 -33.94 -17.08 -18.43
N LYS A 361 -34.03 -18.23 -19.10
CA LYS A 361 -34.37 -18.29 -20.51
C LYS A 361 -35.69 -17.57 -20.60
N LYS A 362 -35.64 -16.33 -21.08
CA LYS A 362 -36.81 -15.58 -21.49
C LYS A 362 -37.45 -16.46 -22.55
N LYS A 363 -38.52 -17.15 -22.19
CA LYS A 363 -39.37 -17.84 -23.16
C LYS A 363 -39.91 -16.72 -24.02
N GLU A 364 -39.36 -16.56 -25.22
CA GLU A 364 -40.01 -15.78 -26.26
C GLU A 364 -41.37 -16.45 -26.50
N GLU A 365 -42.42 -15.71 -26.20
CA GLU A 365 -43.79 -16.10 -26.48
C GLU A 365 -43.94 -16.17 -28.01
N LEU A 366 -44.36 -17.36 -28.46
CA LEU A 366 -44.75 -17.69 -29.83
C LEU A 366 -46.08 -17.03 -30.20
#